data_AF-A0A955FMU6-F1
#
_entry.id   AF-A0A955FMU6-F1
#
_cell.length_a   1.000
_cell.length_b   1.000
_cell.length_c   1.000
_cell.angle_alpha   90.00
_cell.angle_beta   90.00
_cell.angle_gamma   90.00
#
_symmetry.space_group_name_H-M   'P 1'
#
loop_
_entity.id
_entity.type
_entity.pdbx_description
1 polymer ?
#
loop_
_entity_poly.entity_id
_entity_poly.type
_entity_poly.pdbx_seq_one_letter_code
_entity_poly.pdbx_strand_id
1 'polypeptide(L)'
;MNDEDYSHHNLKRTKKVIEPLSGQAVGEQNAAVEMIRNKINALYQDEPNAKEEIAEVKATANHRSKHQQFMYELSQSGKSLADIQASWHQYYVDLPDNEKHQVWQEFYAEHAKVDNAIKQARVHPPQQSAKPAVTSSIKKKPSKSDEPADLRTLSEIKEQILAKTKVRSKPKNPHLQSLIFGLSMGVVVVAILLFGFFNERIIAPFITPSRVVSTTSIITDPNSTVAGKDPIIIIPKINVEIPVVYDEESVQEAAVQKALERGVLHYATTPNPGEKGNAVIFGHSSNNILNSGKYKFAFVLLSRLEKDDTFMLEKDGTRYVYKVFEKKIIPPTDLSVLGNHSGKSTVTLITCDPPGTSINRLVVVGEQISPSPANNVASSVKQETAKQSTTALPSNSPSLWSRIFGG
;
A
#
# COMPACT_ATOMS: atom_id res chain seq x y z
N MET A 1 42.44 44.00 17.46
CA MET A 1 41.63 45.21 17.63
C MET A 1 40.89 45.47 16.33
N ASN A 2 39.56 45.50 16.42
CA ASN A 2 38.64 46.34 15.65
C ASN A 2 38.54 46.13 14.12
N ASP A 3 37.36 46.16 13.50
CA ASP A 3 35.97 46.11 14.02
C ASP A 3 35.03 45.54 12.94
N GLU A 4 33.77 45.30 13.31
CA GLU A 4 32.73 44.75 12.44
C GLU A 4 32.13 45.77 11.46
N ASP A 5 31.71 45.30 10.27
CA ASP A 5 30.58 45.90 9.54
C ASP A 5 29.77 44.80 8.82
N TYR A 6 28.87 44.15 9.56
CA TYR A 6 27.86 43.26 9.00
C TYR A 6 26.69 44.09 8.43
N SER A 7 26.92 44.71 7.27
CA SER A 7 25.92 45.57 6.64
C SER A 7 24.64 44.79 6.26
N HIS A 8 23.56 45.03 7.01
CA HIS A 8 22.29 44.31 6.86
C HIS A 8 21.61 44.64 5.51
N HIS A 9 21.65 43.70 4.55
CA HIS A 9 20.84 43.78 3.33
C HIS A 9 19.34 43.65 3.62
N ASN A 10 18.73 44.79 3.95
CA ASN A 10 17.32 44.93 4.26
C ASN A 10 16.45 44.79 2.98
N LEU A 11 16.16 43.55 2.61
CA LEU A 11 15.29 43.18 1.49
C LEU A 11 13.84 43.61 1.76
N LYS A 12 13.56 44.89 1.50
CA LYS A 12 12.21 45.45 1.40
C LYS A 12 11.40 44.62 0.41
N ARG A 13 10.51 43.74 0.92
CA ARG A 13 9.53 43.01 0.11
C ARG A 13 8.58 44.02 -0.55
N THR A 14 8.92 44.47 -1.75
CA THR A 14 8.04 45.29 -2.58
C THR A 14 6.78 44.50 -2.87
N LYS A 15 5.65 44.97 -2.34
CA LYS A 15 4.33 44.38 -2.53
C LYS A 15 4.03 44.38 -4.04
N LYS A 16 4.05 43.21 -4.69
CA LYS A 16 3.83 43.09 -6.14
C LYS A 16 2.36 43.35 -6.45
N VAL A 17 2.01 44.63 -6.55
CA VAL A 17 0.73 45.09 -7.07
C VAL A 17 0.62 44.57 -8.50
N ILE A 18 -0.44 43.82 -8.77
CA ILE A 18 -0.76 43.38 -10.13
C ILE A 18 -1.49 44.55 -10.77
N GLU A 19 -0.78 45.33 -11.58
CA GLU A 19 -1.41 46.35 -12.42
C GLU A 19 -2.33 45.65 -13.45
N PRO A 20 -3.57 46.13 -13.64
CA PRO A 20 -4.46 45.58 -14.66
C PRO A 20 -3.91 45.92 -16.06
N LEU A 21 -4.02 44.99 -17.01
CA LEU A 21 -3.61 45.26 -18.40
C LEU A 21 -4.43 46.43 -18.97
N SER A 22 -3.75 47.50 -19.34
CA SER A 22 -4.32 48.70 -19.95
C SER A 22 -4.65 48.50 -21.44
N GLY A 23 -5.64 47.64 -21.72
CA GLY A 23 -6.26 47.51 -23.04
C GLY A 23 -7.53 48.35 -23.15
N GLN A 24 -7.58 49.29 -24.09
CA GLN A 24 -8.73 50.19 -24.27
C GLN A 24 -9.93 49.48 -24.92
N ALA A 25 -11.01 49.30 -24.16
CA ALA A 25 -12.36 49.06 -24.71
C ALA A 25 -13.40 49.65 -23.75
N VAL A 26 -13.91 50.84 -24.06
CA VAL A 26 -15.05 51.42 -23.35
C VAL A 26 -16.34 50.89 -23.99
N GLY A 27 -17.26 50.37 -23.18
CA GLY A 27 -18.65 50.23 -23.61
C GLY A 27 -19.23 48.82 -23.77
N GLU A 28 -18.70 47.77 -23.13
CA GLU A 28 -19.50 46.56 -22.92
C GLU A 28 -19.19 45.87 -21.58
N GLN A 29 -20.20 45.80 -20.71
CA GLN A 29 -20.13 44.98 -19.49
C GLN A 29 -20.27 43.52 -19.90
N ASN A 30 -19.12 42.84 -20.03
CA ASN A 30 -19.05 41.44 -20.42
C ASN A 30 -19.81 40.54 -19.44
N ALA A 31 -21.07 40.22 -19.74
CA ALA A 31 -21.93 39.36 -18.93
C ALA A 31 -21.32 37.98 -18.67
N ALA A 32 -20.44 37.50 -19.54
CA ALA A 32 -19.62 36.31 -19.32
C ALA A 32 -18.64 36.47 -18.14
N VAL A 33 -18.00 37.62 -17.98
CA VAL A 33 -17.09 37.92 -16.86
C VAL A 33 -17.87 38.05 -15.55
N GLU A 34 -19.06 38.64 -15.57
CA GLU A 34 -19.94 38.67 -14.39
C GLU A 34 -20.48 37.28 -14.04
N MET A 35 -20.90 36.48 -15.03
CA MET A 35 -21.33 35.09 -14.79
C MET A 35 -20.18 34.22 -14.25
N ILE A 36 -18.94 34.43 -14.70
CA ILE A 36 -17.75 33.78 -14.16
C ILE A 36 -17.51 34.22 -12.71
N ARG A 37 -17.53 35.53 -12.41
CA ARG A 37 -17.43 36.05 -11.03
C ARG A 37 -18.54 35.50 -10.13
N ASN A 38 -19.78 35.46 -10.61
CA ASN A 38 -20.91 34.97 -9.82
C ASN A 38 -20.82 33.45 -9.59
N LYS A 39 -20.33 32.67 -10.57
CA LYS A 39 -20.02 31.24 -10.36
C LYS A 39 -18.87 31.03 -9.37
N ILE A 40 -17.80 31.80 -9.48
CA ILE A 40 -16.66 31.76 -8.54
C ILE A 40 -17.16 32.11 -7.13
N ASN A 41 -17.81 33.26 -6.96
CA ASN A 41 -18.37 33.67 -5.67
C ASN A 41 -19.34 32.62 -5.11
N ALA A 42 -20.19 31.99 -5.93
CA ALA A 42 -21.11 30.93 -5.50
C ALA A 42 -20.40 29.62 -5.08
N LEU A 43 -19.23 29.31 -5.65
CA LEU A 43 -18.39 28.18 -5.22
C LEU A 43 -17.63 28.47 -3.91
N TYR A 44 -17.43 29.75 -3.57
CA TYR A 44 -16.61 30.22 -2.46
C TYR A 44 -17.40 30.89 -1.32
N GLN A 45 -18.75 30.77 -1.27
CA GLN A 45 -19.53 31.35 -0.14
C GLN A 45 -19.40 30.54 1.16
N ASP A 46 -19.17 29.23 1.05
CA ASP A 46 -19.09 28.30 2.19
C ASP A 46 -17.63 28.04 2.66
N GLU A 47 -16.62 28.68 2.05
CA GLU A 47 -15.25 28.63 2.58
C GLU A 47 -15.10 29.57 3.80
N PRO A 48 -14.51 29.10 4.92
CA PRO A 48 -14.34 29.93 6.11
C PRO A 48 -13.43 31.13 5.81
N ASN A 49 -13.72 32.27 6.44
CA ASN A 49 -12.92 33.47 6.23
C ASN A 49 -11.49 33.23 6.69
N ALA A 50 -10.48 33.49 5.85
CA ALA A 50 -9.08 33.30 6.24
C ALA A 50 -8.68 34.08 7.52
N LYS A 51 -9.41 35.15 7.89
CA LYS A 51 -9.22 35.83 9.19
C LYS A 51 -9.80 35.06 10.38
N GLU A 52 -10.88 34.32 10.16
CA GLU A 52 -11.54 33.46 11.15
C GLU A 52 -10.74 32.16 11.31
N GLU A 53 -10.24 31.55 10.24
CA GLU A 53 -9.24 30.46 10.32
C GLU A 53 -8.00 30.89 11.12
N ILE A 54 -7.43 32.07 10.83
CA ILE A 54 -6.28 32.62 11.59
C ILE A 54 -6.67 32.91 13.05
N ALA A 55 -7.93 33.19 13.37
CA ALA A 55 -8.41 33.35 14.74
C ALA A 55 -8.58 31.99 15.45
N GLU A 56 -9.09 30.97 14.77
CA GLU A 56 -9.26 29.61 15.30
C GLU A 56 -7.92 28.89 15.49
N VAL A 57 -6.97 29.04 14.55
CA VAL A 57 -5.58 28.57 14.67
C VAL A 57 -4.84 29.21 15.85
N LYS A 58 -5.23 30.45 16.22
CA LYS A 58 -4.77 31.14 17.44
C LYS A 58 -5.51 30.70 18.70
N ALA A 59 -6.83 30.47 18.65
CA ALA A 59 -7.59 29.98 19.79
C ALA A 59 -7.18 28.54 20.19
N THR A 60 -6.88 27.69 19.21
CA THR A 60 -6.35 26.34 19.42
C THR A 60 -4.89 26.33 19.91
N ALA A 61 -4.14 27.43 19.80
CA ALA A 61 -2.78 27.51 20.35
C ALA A 61 -2.75 27.38 21.88
N ASN A 62 -3.82 27.79 22.57
CA ASN A 62 -3.96 27.67 24.03
C ASN A 62 -4.21 26.23 24.52
N HIS A 63 -4.26 25.24 23.63
CA HIS A 63 -4.62 23.85 23.95
C HIS A 63 -3.57 22.80 23.50
N ARG A 64 -2.40 23.22 23.00
CA ARG A 64 -1.35 22.29 22.54
C ARG A 64 -0.46 21.82 23.70
N SER A 65 -0.08 20.55 23.69
CA SER A 65 0.92 20.02 24.62
C SER A 65 2.33 20.56 24.36
N LYS A 66 3.26 20.32 25.29
CA LYS A 66 4.72 20.56 25.12
C LYS A 66 5.25 19.94 23.82
N HIS A 67 4.84 18.72 23.50
CA HIS A 67 5.32 17.97 22.33
C HIS A 67 4.63 18.40 21.03
N GLN A 68 3.33 18.67 21.08
CA GLN A 68 2.56 19.23 19.95
C GLN A 68 3.05 20.63 19.59
N GLN A 69 3.40 21.46 20.59
CA GLN A 69 3.95 22.79 20.40
C GLN A 69 5.35 22.74 19.78
N PHE A 70 6.24 21.86 20.27
CA PHE A 70 7.54 21.62 19.64
C PHE A 70 7.40 21.18 18.17
N MET A 71 6.48 20.25 17.87
CA MET A 71 6.21 19.83 16.49
C MET A 71 5.62 20.96 15.62
N TYR A 72 4.75 21.79 16.19
CA TYR A 72 4.20 22.96 15.50
C TYR A 72 5.30 23.95 15.14
N GLU A 73 6.13 24.37 16.11
CA GLU A 73 7.27 25.26 15.91
C GLU A 73 8.28 24.68 14.90
N LEU A 74 8.55 23.38 14.98
CA LEU A 74 9.44 22.70 14.04
C LEU A 74 8.88 22.68 12.62
N SER A 75 7.57 22.47 12.44
CA SER A 75 6.91 22.56 11.13
C SER A 75 6.88 23.98 10.55
N GLN A 76 6.81 25.00 11.41
CA GLN A 76 6.83 26.42 11.01
C GLN A 76 8.25 26.99 10.85
N SER A 77 9.29 26.22 11.21
CA SER A 77 10.68 26.69 11.22
C SER A 77 11.31 26.93 9.83
N GLY A 78 10.64 26.52 8.74
CA GLY A 78 11.16 26.64 7.37
C GLY A 78 12.35 25.71 7.04
N LYS A 79 12.74 24.83 7.97
CA LYS A 79 13.73 23.75 7.77
C LYS A 79 13.29 22.74 6.70
N SER A 80 14.23 21.97 6.15
CA SER A 80 13.88 20.89 5.23
C SER A 80 13.14 19.75 5.95
N LEU A 81 12.42 18.91 5.21
CA LEU A 81 11.71 17.76 5.77
C LEU A 81 12.66 16.77 6.48
N ALA A 82 13.89 16.61 5.98
CA ALA A 82 14.92 15.80 6.62
C ALA A 82 15.41 16.42 7.95
N ASP A 83 15.64 17.74 7.98
CA ASP A 83 16.02 18.46 9.21
C ASP A 83 14.91 18.43 10.27
N ILE A 84 13.64 18.47 9.84
CA ILE A 84 12.46 18.32 10.70
C ILE A 84 12.42 16.90 11.28
N GLN A 85 12.59 15.87 10.46
CA GLN A 85 12.65 14.48 10.94
C GLN A 85 13.81 14.25 11.91
N ALA A 86 15.01 14.76 11.62
CA ALA A 86 16.18 14.65 12.48
C ALA A 86 16.00 15.41 13.80
N SER A 87 15.49 16.65 13.75
CA SER A 87 15.24 17.48 14.95
C SER A 87 14.16 16.85 15.86
N TRP A 88 13.11 16.25 15.29
CA TRP A 88 12.11 15.52 16.07
C TRP A 88 12.65 14.21 16.64
N HIS A 89 13.43 13.45 15.86
CA HIS A 89 14.02 12.20 16.34
C HIS A 89 14.96 12.45 17.54
N GLN A 90 15.85 13.44 17.45
CA GLN A 90 16.72 13.84 18.54
C GLN A 90 15.90 14.23 19.79
N TYR A 91 14.94 15.14 19.64
CA TYR A 91 14.04 15.56 20.72
C TYR A 91 13.35 14.36 21.38
N TYR A 92 12.78 13.44 20.60
CA TYR A 92 12.08 12.26 21.12
C TYR A 92 13.04 11.26 21.81
N VAL A 93 14.26 11.08 21.30
CA VAL A 93 15.28 10.21 21.94
C VAL A 93 15.66 10.73 23.32
N ASP A 94 15.86 12.05 23.44
CA ASP A 94 16.29 12.74 24.67
C ASP A 94 15.18 12.84 25.75
N LEU A 95 13.91 12.56 25.41
CA LEU A 95 12.81 12.54 26.40
C LEU A 95 12.98 11.41 27.43
N PRO A 96 12.64 11.61 28.71
CA PRO A 96 12.49 10.51 29.65
C PRO A 96 11.27 9.65 29.30
N ASP A 97 11.27 8.38 29.73
CA ASP A 97 10.29 7.40 29.26
C ASP A 97 8.83 7.75 29.60
N ASN A 98 8.58 8.49 30.68
CA ASN A 98 7.24 9.00 31.01
C ASN A 98 6.74 10.03 29.98
N GLU A 99 7.61 10.92 29.49
CA GLU A 99 7.27 11.87 28.42
C GLU A 99 7.13 11.16 27.07
N LYS A 100 7.94 10.13 26.79
CA LYS A 100 7.74 9.26 25.60
C LYS A 100 6.35 8.61 25.60
N HIS A 101 5.88 8.11 26.75
CA HIS A 101 4.51 7.59 26.88
C HIS A 101 3.43 8.67 26.63
N GLN A 102 3.66 9.91 27.07
CA GLN A 102 2.75 11.03 26.81
C GLN A 102 2.66 11.34 25.30
N VAL A 103 3.78 11.38 24.57
CA VAL A 103 3.79 11.56 23.10
C VAL A 103 2.90 10.52 22.39
N TRP A 104 2.99 9.25 22.79
CA TRP A 104 2.14 8.20 22.23
C TRP A 104 0.65 8.36 22.60
N GLN A 105 0.34 8.74 23.84
CA GLN A 105 -1.04 9.00 24.25
C GLN A 105 -1.67 10.15 23.46
N GLU A 106 -0.94 11.24 23.25
CA GLU A 106 -1.38 12.37 22.43
C GLU A 106 -1.59 11.98 20.97
N PHE A 107 -0.67 11.21 20.38
CA PHE A 107 -0.79 10.67 19.03
C PHE A 107 -2.06 9.82 18.85
N TYR A 108 -2.29 8.83 19.74
CA TYR A 108 -3.49 8.00 19.67
C TYR A 108 -4.78 8.78 19.96
N ALA A 109 -4.74 9.80 20.83
CA ALA A 109 -5.89 10.65 21.11
C ALA A 109 -6.32 11.48 19.90
N GLU A 110 -5.39 12.07 19.13
CA GLU A 110 -5.73 12.78 17.90
C GLU A 110 -6.22 11.83 16.80
N HIS A 111 -5.54 10.71 16.58
CA HIS A 111 -5.97 9.74 15.57
C HIS A 111 -7.36 9.14 15.87
N ALA A 112 -7.71 8.93 17.15
CA ALA A 112 -9.05 8.49 17.54
C ALA A 112 -10.16 9.53 17.23
N LYS A 113 -9.86 10.84 17.30
CA LYS A 113 -10.81 11.90 16.89
C LYS A 113 -11.06 11.84 15.38
N VAL A 114 -9.98 11.77 14.58
CA VAL A 114 -10.06 11.68 13.11
C VAL A 114 -10.86 10.46 12.68
N ASP A 115 -10.60 9.30 13.28
CA ASP A 115 -11.29 8.05 12.95
C ASP A 115 -12.79 8.10 13.30
N ASN A 116 -13.18 8.85 14.33
CA ASN A 116 -14.58 9.10 14.68
C ASN A 116 -15.26 10.14 13.77
N ALA A 117 -14.55 11.19 13.35
CA ALA A 117 -15.05 12.16 12.37
C ALA A 117 -15.32 11.48 11.01
N ILE A 118 -14.41 10.61 10.54
CA ILE A 118 -14.59 9.81 9.31
C ILE A 118 -15.80 8.87 9.42
N LYS A 119 -16.06 8.30 10.61
CA LYS A 119 -17.26 7.48 10.85
C LYS A 119 -18.54 8.31 10.79
N GLN A 120 -18.56 9.51 11.39
CA GLN A 120 -19.72 10.41 11.37
C GLN A 120 -20.02 10.92 9.94
N ALA A 121 -18.99 11.28 9.16
CA ALA A 121 -19.14 11.69 7.77
C ALA A 121 -19.74 10.59 6.87
N ARG A 122 -19.55 9.30 7.22
CA ARG A 122 -20.12 8.15 6.48
C ARG A 122 -21.57 7.81 6.83
N VAL A 123 -22.18 8.48 7.81
CA VAL A 123 -23.56 8.19 8.28
C VAL A 123 -24.65 8.96 7.49
N HIS A 124 -24.27 9.88 6.59
CA HIS A 124 -25.20 10.66 5.77
C HIS A 124 -25.08 10.30 4.27
N PRO A 125 -25.95 9.41 3.74
CA PRO A 125 -26.03 9.16 2.30
C PRO A 125 -26.78 10.29 1.58
N PRO A 126 -26.39 10.69 0.35
CA PRO A 126 -27.21 11.55 -0.49
C PRO A 126 -28.55 10.87 -0.81
N GLN A 127 -29.66 11.61 -0.68
CA GLN A 127 -30.98 11.07 -1.03
C GLN A 127 -31.09 10.82 -2.53
N GLN A 128 -31.41 9.58 -2.93
CA GLN A 128 -31.84 9.27 -4.29
C GLN A 128 -33.31 8.82 -4.31
N SER A 129 -33.99 9.22 -5.40
CA SER A 129 -35.44 9.18 -5.57
C SER A 129 -36.05 7.78 -5.61
N ALA A 130 -37.19 7.59 -4.92
CA ALA A 130 -37.98 6.37 -4.99
C ALA A 130 -38.91 6.31 -6.22
N LYS A 131 -39.17 5.10 -6.72
CA LYS A 131 -40.40 4.67 -7.43
C LYS A 131 -40.51 3.12 -7.38
N PRO A 132 -41.70 2.53 -7.63
CA PRO A 132 -42.23 1.50 -6.71
C PRO A 132 -42.11 0.05 -7.16
N ALA A 133 -42.30 -0.86 -6.19
CA ALA A 133 -42.42 -2.29 -6.43
C ALA A 133 -43.77 -2.69 -7.05
N VAL A 134 -43.75 -3.71 -7.92
CA VAL A 134 -44.94 -4.30 -8.56
C VAL A 134 -45.43 -5.50 -7.75
N THR A 135 -46.74 -5.58 -7.51
CA THR A 135 -47.38 -6.71 -6.83
C THR A 135 -47.65 -7.86 -7.81
N SER A 136 -47.36 -9.10 -7.41
CA SER A 136 -47.82 -10.32 -8.11
C SER A 136 -48.46 -11.30 -7.13
N SER A 137 -49.73 -11.64 -7.34
CA SER A 137 -50.55 -12.47 -6.45
C SER A 137 -51.09 -13.73 -7.16
N ILE A 138 -51.01 -14.90 -6.53
CA ILE A 138 -51.62 -16.15 -7.03
C ILE A 138 -52.47 -16.84 -5.93
N LYS A 139 -53.53 -17.55 -6.35
CA LYS A 139 -54.65 -18.12 -5.56
C LYS A 139 -54.34 -19.55 -5.02
N LYS A 140 -54.81 -19.95 -3.82
CA LYS A 140 -56.06 -20.76 -3.50
C LYS A 140 -56.21 -22.05 -4.34
N LYS A 141 -56.72 -23.20 -3.87
CA LYS A 141 -57.53 -23.67 -2.68
C LYS A 141 -57.45 -25.25 -2.64
N PRO A 142 -58.28 -26.10 -1.94
CA PRO A 142 -59.28 -25.90 -0.85
C PRO A 142 -59.32 -26.90 0.35
N SER A 143 -60.15 -26.55 1.36
CA SER A 143 -60.84 -27.40 2.38
C SER A 143 -59.96 -28.01 3.51
N LYS A 144 -60.46 -28.46 4.69
CA LYS A 144 -61.76 -28.38 5.44
C LYS A 144 -61.41 -28.47 6.98
N SER A 145 -62.25 -28.31 8.02
CA SER A 145 -63.71 -28.16 8.19
C SER A 145 -64.10 -27.46 9.52
N ASP A 146 -65.30 -26.88 9.51
CA ASP A 146 -66.41 -26.95 10.50
C ASP A 146 -66.11 -27.00 12.03
N GLU A 147 -66.23 -25.82 12.69
CA GLU A 147 -66.85 -25.46 14.01
C GLU A 147 -66.64 -26.25 15.34
N PRO A 148 -66.91 -25.63 16.54
CA PRO A 148 -67.04 -24.20 16.89
C PRO A 148 -66.28 -23.74 18.18
N ALA A 149 -66.25 -22.41 18.36
CA ALA A 149 -65.99 -21.56 19.54
C ALA A 149 -65.53 -22.13 20.93
N ASP A 150 -64.41 -21.57 21.43
CA ASP A 150 -64.26 -21.11 22.83
C ASP A 150 -63.29 -19.88 22.87
N LEU A 151 -63.53 -18.90 23.73
CA LEU A 151 -62.84 -17.59 23.76
C LEU A 151 -61.95 -17.42 25.01
N ARG A 152 -60.81 -18.13 25.05
CA ARG A 152 -59.86 -18.05 26.17
C ARG A 152 -58.76 -17.01 25.98
N THR A 153 -59.11 -15.78 26.39
CA THR A 153 -58.26 -14.92 27.25
C THR A 153 -56.74 -14.91 26.98
N LEU A 154 -56.31 -14.03 26.04
CA LEU A 154 -54.90 -13.67 25.80
C LEU A 154 -54.15 -13.15 27.06
N SER A 155 -54.86 -12.80 28.14
CA SER A 155 -54.31 -12.40 29.44
C SER A 155 -53.56 -13.53 30.14
N GLU A 156 -54.08 -14.76 30.14
CA GLU A 156 -53.50 -15.90 30.86
C GLU A 156 -52.18 -16.35 30.23
N ILE A 157 -52.10 -16.32 28.90
CA ILE A 157 -50.88 -16.60 28.13
C ILE A 157 -49.77 -15.59 28.48
N LYS A 158 -50.13 -14.33 28.72
CA LYS A 158 -49.18 -13.24 29.01
C LYS A 158 -48.50 -13.42 30.38
N GLU A 159 -49.24 -13.89 31.39
CA GLU A 159 -48.67 -14.22 32.70
C GLU A 159 -47.76 -15.46 32.63
N GLN A 160 -48.18 -16.54 31.96
CA GLN A 160 -47.37 -17.76 31.86
C GLN A 160 -46.05 -17.57 31.11
N ILE A 161 -45.99 -16.64 30.14
CA ILE A 161 -44.75 -16.28 29.45
C ILE A 161 -43.82 -15.46 30.37
N LEU A 162 -44.36 -14.48 31.10
CA LEU A 162 -43.54 -13.66 32.02
C LEU A 162 -43.02 -14.50 33.21
N ALA A 163 -43.81 -15.42 33.75
CA ALA A 163 -43.43 -16.29 34.86
C ALA A 163 -42.20 -17.19 34.57
N LYS A 164 -41.89 -17.48 33.30
CA LYS A 164 -40.73 -18.31 32.92
C LYS A 164 -39.43 -17.53 32.65
N THR A 165 -39.42 -16.19 32.71
CA THR A 165 -38.29 -15.37 32.21
C THR A 165 -37.40 -14.72 33.27
N LYS A 166 -37.34 -15.22 34.52
CA LYS A 166 -36.33 -14.71 35.49
C LYS A 166 -35.74 -15.67 36.54
N VAL A 167 -35.47 -16.93 36.18
CA VAL A 167 -34.48 -17.76 36.93
C VAL A 167 -33.18 -17.85 36.15
N ARG A 168 -32.48 -16.72 36.00
CA ARG A 168 -31.04 -16.74 35.67
C ARG A 168 -30.30 -17.19 36.92
N SER A 169 -30.02 -18.48 37.02
CA SER A 169 -29.30 -19.10 38.13
C SER A 169 -27.92 -18.47 38.30
N LYS A 170 -27.80 -17.52 39.21
CA LYS A 170 -26.52 -16.92 39.60
C LYS A 170 -25.77 -17.97 40.43
N PRO A 171 -24.67 -18.57 39.94
CA PRO A 171 -24.01 -19.66 40.64
C PRO A 171 -23.46 -19.15 41.98
N LYS A 172 -23.97 -19.69 43.09
CA LYS A 172 -23.60 -19.26 44.47
C LYS A 172 -22.18 -19.66 44.90
N ASN A 173 -21.40 -20.28 44.00
CA ASN A 173 -20.05 -20.76 44.27
C ASN A 173 -19.04 -19.73 43.71
N PRO A 174 -18.32 -18.95 44.54
CA PRO A 174 -17.39 -17.92 44.05
C PRO A 174 -16.28 -18.53 43.18
N HIS A 175 -15.80 -19.73 43.54
CA HIS A 175 -14.81 -20.49 42.76
C HIS A 175 -15.25 -20.81 41.32
N LEU A 176 -16.55 -20.97 41.07
CA LEU A 176 -17.06 -21.21 39.72
C LEU A 176 -17.09 -19.91 38.88
N GLN A 177 -17.32 -18.76 39.52
CA GLN A 177 -17.26 -17.46 38.85
C GLN A 177 -15.82 -17.11 38.47
N SER A 178 -14.84 -17.37 39.34
CA SER A 178 -13.41 -17.21 39.00
C SER A 178 -12.91 -18.20 37.96
N LEU A 179 -13.39 -19.46 37.97
CA LEU A 179 -13.07 -20.44 36.90
C LEU A 179 -13.61 -20.01 35.54
N ILE A 180 -14.87 -19.58 35.46
CA ILE A 180 -15.47 -19.11 34.20
C ILE A 180 -14.75 -17.83 33.71
N PHE A 181 -14.42 -16.90 34.61
CA PHE A 181 -13.65 -15.72 34.28
C PHE A 181 -12.25 -16.08 33.75
N GLY A 182 -11.50 -16.93 34.45
CA GLY A 182 -10.17 -17.38 34.04
C GLY A 182 -10.18 -18.13 32.70
N LEU A 183 -11.17 -18.99 32.46
CA LEU A 183 -11.34 -19.67 31.18
C LEU A 183 -11.68 -18.69 30.05
N SER A 184 -12.57 -17.71 30.31
CA SER A 184 -12.88 -16.67 29.31
C SER A 184 -11.67 -15.78 28.99
N MET A 185 -10.87 -15.42 30.00
CA MET A 185 -9.62 -14.68 29.83
C MET A 185 -8.58 -15.51 29.05
N GLY A 186 -8.46 -16.80 29.34
CA GLY A 186 -7.61 -17.73 28.59
C GLY A 186 -8.01 -17.81 27.11
N VAL A 187 -9.30 -17.90 26.80
CA VAL A 187 -9.81 -17.86 25.41
C VAL A 187 -9.51 -16.51 24.73
N VAL A 188 -9.64 -15.38 25.43
CA VAL A 188 -9.27 -14.07 24.88
C VAL A 188 -7.77 -13.94 24.64
N VAL A 189 -6.91 -14.38 25.56
CA VAL A 189 -5.45 -14.39 25.38
C VAL A 189 -5.05 -15.30 24.21
N VAL A 190 -5.63 -16.50 24.11
CA VAL A 190 -5.41 -17.40 22.96
C VAL A 190 -5.92 -16.78 21.66
N ALA A 191 -7.06 -16.09 21.66
CA ALA A 191 -7.58 -15.39 20.48
C ALA A 191 -6.67 -14.22 20.05
N ILE A 192 -6.09 -13.47 20.99
CA ILE A 192 -5.12 -12.39 20.70
C ILE A 192 -3.82 -12.98 20.13
N LEU A 193 -3.29 -14.06 20.70
CA LEU A 193 -2.11 -14.76 20.20
C LEU A 193 -2.36 -15.36 18.80
N LEU A 194 -3.51 -15.99 18.59
CA LEU A 194 -3.91 -16.52 17.28
C LEU A 194 -4.15 -15.40 16.26
N PHE A 195 -4.68 -14.25 16.66
CA PHE A 195 -4.85 -13.09 15.78
C PHE A 195 -3.48 -12.49 15.39
N GLY A 196 -2.55 -12.36 16.33
CA GLY A 196 -1.18 -11.94 16.07
C GLY A 196 -0.48 -12.90 15.09
N PHE A 197 -0.51 -14.20 15.38
CA PHE A 197 0.04 -15.25 14.52
C PHE A 197 -0.62 -15.28 13.14
N PHE A 198 -1.94 -15.13 13.04
CA PHE A 198 -2.67 -15.07 11.77
C PHE A 198 -2.30 -13.82 10.96
N ASN A 199 -2.22 -12.65 11.59
CA ASN A 199 -1.83 -11.41 10.93
C ASN A 199 -0.38 -11.48 10.41
N GLU A 200 0.55 -11.99 11.22
CA GLU A 200 1.95 -12.20 10.81
C GLU A 200 2.08 -13.27 9.71
N ARG A 201 1.35 -14.39 9.82
CA ARG A 201 1.51 -15.53 8.92
C ARG A 201 0.75 -15.38 7.59
N ILE A 202 -0.41 -14.72 7.61
CA ILE A 202 -1.31 -14.58 6.44
C ILE A 202 -1.18 -13.19 5.80
N ILE A 203 -1.13 -12.11 6.58
CA ILE A 203 -1.30 -10.74 6.05
C ILE A 203 0.04 -10.06 5.77
N ALA A 204 1.03 -10.16 6.67
CA ALA A 204 2.31 -9.49 6.53
C ALA A 204 3.05 -9.74 5.19
N PRO A 205 3.04 -10.95 4.58
CA PRO A 205 3.68 -11.18 3.27
C PRO A 205 3.10 -10.35 2.12
N PHE A 206 1.83 -9.92 2.20
CA PHE A 206 1.14 -9.12 1.18
C PHE A 206 1.18 -7.60 1.46
N ILE A 207 1.91 -7.19 2.52
CA ILE A 207 2.14 -5.78 2.86
C ILE A 207 3.64 -5.46 2.81
N THR A 208 4.49 -6.36 3.29
CA THR A 208 5.95 -6.18 3.35
C THR A 208 6.67 -7.50 3.03
N PRO A 209 6.91 -7.83 1.75
CA PRO A 209 7.49 -9.11 1.35
C PRO A 209 8.93 -9.33 1.87
N SER A 210 9.73 -8.27 2.02
CA SER A 210 11.15 -8.37 2.43
C SER A 210 11.43 -8.38 3.94
N ARG A 211 10.45 -8.56 4.84
CA ARG A 211 10.74 -8.71 6.30
C ARG A 211 11.68 -9.87 6.67
N VAL A 212 11.97 -10.76 5.73
CA VAL A 212 12.95 -11.86 5.87
C VAL A 212 14.40 -11.45 5.60
N VAL A 213 14.64 -10.19 5.22
CA VAL A 213 15.96 -9.57 5.05
C VAL A 213 16.06 -8.40 6.03
N SER A 214 17.00 -8.47 6.97
CA SER A 214 17.19 -7.42 7.99
C SER A 214 18.25 -6.42 7.54
N THR A 215 17.85 -5.49 6.66
CA THR A 215 18.68 -4.39 6.18
C THR A 215 18.08 -3.04 6.54
N THR A 216 18.95 -2.04 6.74
CA THR A 216 18.61 -0.72 7.27
C THR A 216 17.68 0.05 6.32
N SER A 217 16.79 0.88 6.88
CA SER A 217 15.85 1.71 6.12
C SER A 217 16.50 2.43 4.94
N ILE A 218 16.07 2.06 3.74
CA ILE A 218 16.63 2.54 2.47
C ILE A 218 16.39 4.05 2.29
N ILE A 219 17.43 4.83 2.61
CA ILE A 219 17.68 6.16 2.03
C ILE A 219 18.69 5.96 0.88
N THR A 220 18.29 5.20 -0.13
CA THR A 220 19.09 5.03 -1.34
C THR A 220 18.83 6.21 -2.26
N ASP A 221 19.84 7.08 -2.39
CA ASP A 221 19.88 8.08 -3.46
C ASP A 221 19.83 7.37 -4.83
N PRO A 222 18.80 7.59 -5.68
CA PRO A 222 18.71 6.96 -6.99
C PRO A 222 19.81 7.42 -7.97
N ASN A 223 20.57 8.46 -7.63
CA ASN A 223 21.73 8.90 -8.39
C ASN A 223 23.01 8.13 -7.99
N SER A 224 23.03 7.45 -6.84
CA SER A 224 24.19 6.68 -6.39
C SER A 224 24.28 5.35 -7.12
N THR A 225 25.22 5.27 -8.06
CA THR A 225 25.54 4.05 -8.82
C THR A 225 26.35 3.01 -8.04
N VAL A 226 26.75 3.32 -6.80
CA VAL A 226 27.54 2.41 -5.95
C VAL A 226 26.62 1.44 -5.22
N ALA A 227 26.77 0.15 -5.50
CA ALA A 227 25.98 -0.94 -4.95
C ALA A 227 26.71 -1.72 -3.85
N GLY A 228 25.99 -2.63 -3.20
CA GLY A 228 26.59 -3.74 -2.48
C GLY A 228 27.36 -4.69 -3.41
N LYS A 229 28.13 -5.61 -2.83
CA LYS A 229 28.79 -6.67 -3.59
C LYS A 229 27.82 -7.76 -4.05
N ASP A 230 26.79 -8.02 -3.25
CA ASP A 230 25.84 -9.10 -3.47
C ASP A 230 24.76 -8.71 -4.48
N PRO A 231 24.39 -9.61 -5.42
CA PRO A 231 23.40 -9.28 -6.44
C PRO A 231 21.99 -9.22 -5.84
N ILE A 232 21.33 -8.06 -5.88
CA ILE A 232 19.98 -7.84 -5.33
C ILE A 232 19.08 -7.04 -6.28
N ILE A 233 17.76 -7.26 -6.18
CA ILE A 233 16.73 -6.41 -6.77
C ILE A 233 16.08 -5.56 -5.67
N ILE A 234 15.92 -4.27 -5.93
CA ILE A 234 15.24 -3.33 -5.03
C ILE A 234 14.03 -2.73 -5.77
N ILE A 235 12.85 -2.78 -5.15
CA ILE A 235 11.63 -2.15 -5.67
C ILE A 235 10.96 -1.35 -4.53
N PRO A 236 11.29 -0.06 -4.38
CA PRO A 236 10.88 0.72 -3.20
C PRO A 236 9.37 0.79 -2.97
N LYS A 237 8.57 1.00 -4.03
CA LYS A 237 7.09 1.15 -3.95
C LYS A 237 6.36 -0.06 -3.32
N ILE A 238 6.97 -1.24 -3.36
CA ILE A 238 6.40 -2.48 -2.79
C ILE A 238 7.29 -3.11 -1.70
N ASN A 239 8.29 -2.37 -1.21
CA ASN A 239 9.24 -2.82 -0.19
C ASN A 239 9.82 -4.21 -0.50
N VAL A 240 10.36 -4.36 -1.71
CA VAL A 240 11.14 -5.54 -2.13
C VAL A 240 12.62 -5.18 -2.13
N GLU A 241 13.38 -6.04 -1.47
CA GLU A 241 14.84 -6.15 -1.45
C GLU A 241 15.14 -7.66 -1.34
N ILE A 242 15.60 -8.28 -2.42
CA ILE A 242 15.70 -9.75 -2.57
C ILE A 242 16.93 -10.10 -3.44
N PRO A 243 17.70 -11.17 -3.14
CA PRO A 243 18.81 -11.60 -3.97
C PRO A 243 18.40 -12.00 -5.40
N VAL A 244 19.23 -11.68 -6.37
CA VAL A 244 19.11 -12.10 -7.78
C VAL A 244 20.07 -13.24 -8.05
N VAL A 245 19.52 -14.34 -8.55
CA VAL A 245 20.22 -15.58 -8.87
C VAL A 245 20.69 -15.50 -10.32
N TYR A 246 22.01 -15.51 -10.51
CA TYR A 246 22.71 -15.46 -11.81
C TYR A 246 23.52 -16.74 -12.10
N ASP A 247 23.54 -17.72 -11.19
CA ASP A 247 24.36 -18.94 -11.25
C ASP A 247 23.61 -20.18 -11.79
N GLU A 248 22.39 -19.98 -12.30
CA GLU A 248 21.57 -21.04 -12.89
C GLU A 248 21.54 -20.89 -14.42
N GLU A 249 22.40 -21.63 -15.10
CA GLU A 249 22.51 -21.64 -16.56
C GLU A 249 21.31 -22.35 -17.25
N SER A 250 20.53 -23.12 -16.49
CA SER A 250 19.46 -23.95 -17.06
C SER A 250 18.12 -23.23 -17.18
N VAL A 251 17.59 -23.20 -18.41
CA VAL A 251 16.20 -22.79 -18.72
C VAL A 251 15.17 -23.91 -18.49
N GLN A 252 15.55 -25.07 -17.93
CA GLN A 252 14.59 -26.14 -17.64
C GLN A 252 13.79 -25.85 -16.36
N GLU A 253 12.47 -26.07 -16.41
CA GLU A 253 11.52 -25.74 -15.34
C GLU A 253 11.99 -26.19 -13.94
N ALA A 254 12.46 -27.42 -13.78
CA ALA A 254 12.89 -27.95 -12.49
C ALA A 254 14.12 -27.21 -11.89
N ALA A 255 15.02 -26.72 -12.75
CA ALA A 255 16.17 -25.92 -12.33
C ALA A 255 15.73 -24.48 -12.00
N VAL A 256 14.90 -23.88 -12.85
CA VAL A 256 14.28 -22.56 -12.61
C VAL A 256 13.52 -22.51 -11.28
N GLN A 257 12.69 -23.52 -10.97
CA GLN A 257 11.99 -23.61 -9.68
C GLN A 257 12.98 -23.66 -8.50
N LYS A 258 14.05 -24.45 -8.60
CA LYS A 258 15.10 -24.56 -7.56
C LYS A 258 15.90 -23.27 -7.39
N ALA A 259 16.11 -22.49 -8.44
CA ALA A 259 16.69 -21.16 -8.37
C ALA A 259 15.76 -20.15 -7.68
N LEU A 260 14.46 -20.19 -8.00
CA LEU A 260 13.44 -19.32 -7.39
C LEU A 260 13.17 -19.59 -5.89
N GLU A 261 13.62 -20.73 -5.34
CA GLU A 261 13.67 -20.93 -3.88
C GLU A 261 14.74 -20.05 -3.20
N ARG A 262 15.78 -19.64 -3.94
CA ARG A 262 16.97 -18.90 -3.46
C ARG A 262 16.90 -17.38 -3.67
N GLY A 263 15.99 -16.89 -4.52
CA GLY A 263 15.83 -15.46 -4.81
C GLY A 263 14.85 -15.21 -5.96
N VAL A 264 15.04 -14.10 -6.67
CA VAL A 264 14.52 -13.96 -8.05
C VAL A 264 15.58 -14.46 -9.04
N LEU A 265 15.19 -14.96 -10.20
CA LEU A 265 16.09 -15.57 -11.18
C LEU A 265 16.32 -14.66 -12.38
N HIS A 266 17.58 -14.39 -12.73
CA HIS A 266 17.94 -13.88 -14.06
C HIS A 266 17.88 -15.01 -15.10
N TYR A 267 17.25 -14.78 -16.24
CA TYR A 267 17.07 -15.82 -17.24
C TYR A 267 18.32 -15.95 -18.12
N ALA A 268 19.02 -17.09 -18.01
CA ALA A 268 20.36 -17.34 -18.57
C ALA A 268 20.54 -17.03 -20.07
N THR A 269 19.48 -17.05 -20.87
CA THR A 269 19.52 -16.72 -22.32
C THR A 269 19.27 -15.23 -22.61
N THR A 270 19.31 -14.36 -21.59
CA THR A 270 19.07 -12.92 -21.73
C THR A 270 20.25 -12.09 -21.22
N PRO A 271 20.48 -10.88 -21.77
CA PRO A 271 21.56 -9.99 -21.35
C PRO A 271 21.64 -9.73 -19.84
N ASN A 272 22.83 -9.40 -19.34
CA ASN A 272 23.03 -8.91 -17.97
C ASN A 272 22.61 -7.42 -17.82
N PRO A 273 22.34 -6.93 -16.60
CA PRO A 273 22.33 -5.50 -16.32
C PRO A 273 23.66 -4.85 -16.72
N GLY A 274 23.61 -3.70 -17.40
CA GLY A 274 24.79 -3.05 -18.00
C GLY A 274 25.15 -3.55 -19.41
N GLU A 275 24.48 -4.58 -19.93
CA GLU A 275 24.58 -4.98 -21.33
C GLU A 275 23.48 -4.35 -22.21
N LYS A 276 23.68 -4.35 -23.52
CA LYS A 276 22.71 -3.92 -24.53
C LYS A 276 21.68 -5.01 -24.81
N GLY A 277 20.41 -4.69 -24.54
CA GLY A 277 19.25 -5.57 -24.79
C GLY A 277 18.28 -5.64 -23.62
N ASN A 278 17.51 -6.73 -23.52
CA ASN A 278 16.48 -6.92 -22.49
C ASN A 278 16.86 -8.03 -21.51
N ALA A 279 17.29 -7.66 -20.31
CA ALA A 279 17.54 -8.60 -19.21
C ALA A 279 16.20 -9.06 -18.59
N VAL A 280 15.99 -10.37 -18.40
CA VAL A 280 14.73 -10.89 -17.85
C VAL A 280 14.91 -11.43 -16.45
N ILE A 281 14.07 -10.98 -15.51
CA ILE A 281 14.06 -11.42 -14.12
C ILE A 281 12.71 -12.10 -13.81
N PHE A 282 12.74 -13.38 -13.45
CA PHE A 282 11.58 -14.12 -12.95
C PHE A 282 11.53 -14.07 -11.43
N GLY A 283 10.33 -13.92 -10.85
CA GLY A 283 10.13 -14.00 -9.40
C GLY A 283 8.82 -14.68 -9.05
N HIS A 284 8.76 -15.37 -7.91
CA HIS A 284 7.53 -16.04 -7.48
C HIS A 284 6.46 -15.05 -7.02
N SER A 285 5.24 -15.30 -7.50
CA SER A 285 3.99 -14.75 -6.98
C SER A 285 3.13 -15.95 -6.58
N SER A 286 3.56 -16.66 -5.52
CA SER A 286 2.77 -17.75 -4.95
C SER A 286 1.80 -17.18 -3.91
N ASN A 287 0.58 -17.70 -3.87
CA ASN A 287 -0.38 -17.43 -2.80
C ASN A 287 -0.27 -18.45 -1.66
N ASN A 288 0.66 -19.43 -1.74
CA ASN A 288 0.77 -20.52 -0.80
C ASN A 288 1.98 -20.37 0.15
N ILE A 289 1.67 -20.10 1.42
CA ILE A 289 2.61 -20.02 2.54
C ILE A 289 3.44 -21.32 2.70
N LEU A 290 2.86 -22.46 2.30
CA LEU A 290 3.43 -23.81 2.43
C LEU A 290 4.32 -24.26 1.25
N ASN A 291 4.51 -23.44 0.20
CA ASN A 291 5.55 -23.71 -0.79
C ASN A 291 6.95 -23.62 -0.15
N SER A 292 7.93 -24.34 -0.70
CA SER A 292 9.34 -24.25 -0.30
C SER A 292 9.96 -22.86 -0.54
N GLY A 293 11.21 -22.66 -0.09
CA GLY A 293 11.97 -21.42 -0.30
C GLY A 293 11.57 -20.25 0.61
N LYS A 294 12.48 -19.27 0.73
CA LYS A 294 12.24 -18.03 1.49
C LYS A 294 11.42 -17.01 0.69
N TYR A 295 11.61 -16.99 -0.64
CA TYR A 295 11.19 -15.89 -1.52
C TYR A 295 9.92 -16.16 -2.32
N LYS A 296 9.04 -17.07 -1.85
CA LYS A 296 7.79 -17.48 -2.52
C LYS A 296 6.79 -16.35 -2.83
N PHE A 297 6.97 -15.19 -2.19
CA PHE A 297 6.15 -13.99 -2.35
C PHE A 297 6.87 -12.83 -3.07
N ALA A 298 8.08 -13.05 -3.61
CA ALA A 298 8.98 -12.01 -4.10
C ALA A 298 8.30 -10.95 -4.99
N PHE A 299 7.52 -11.39 -5.98
CA PHE A 299 6.80 -10.54 -6.93
C PHE A 299 5.27 -10.58 -6.71
N VAL A 300 4.78 -11.00 -5.54
CA VAL A 300 3.33 -11.06 -5.24
C VAL A 300 2.64 -9.69 -5.32
N LEU A 301 3.41 -8.61 -5.13
CA LEU A 301 2.94 -7.22 -5.24
C LEU A 301 3.35 -6.53 -6.55
N LEU A 302 3.95 -7.24 -7.52
CA LEU A 302 4.45 -6.64 -8.77
C LEU A 302 3.34 -5.94 -9.58
N SER A 303 2.08 -6.34 -9.40
CA SER A 303 0.90 -5.71 -10.01
C SER A 303 0.69 -4.25 -9.58
N ARG A 304 1.24 -3.83 -8.42
CA ARG A 304 1.21 -2.45 -7.91
C ARG A 304 2.23 -1.51 -8.55
N LEU A 305 3.15 -2.01 -9.38
CA LEU A 305 4.00 -1.14 -10.20
C LEU A 305 3.18 -0.54 -11.33
N GLU A 306 3.44 0.71 -11.66
CA GLU A 306 2.76 1.54 -12.62
C GLU A 306 3.81 2.24 -13.49
N LYS A 307 3.35 2.95 -14.53
CA LYS A 307 4.26 3.70 -15.38
C LYS A 307 4.97 4.79 -14.56
N ASP A 308 6.23 5.03 -14.91
CA ASP A 308 7.13 6.01 -14.31
C ASP A 308 7.61 5.70 -12.87
N ASP A 309 7.20 4.57 -12.27
CA ASP A 309 7.85 3.99 -11.08
C ASP A 309 9.29 3.53 -11.37
N THR A 310 10.13 3.44 -10.33
CA THR A 310 11.50 2.94 -10.43
C THR A 310 11.75 1.63 -9.68
N PHE A 311 12.68 0.83 -10.21
CA PHE A 311 13.31 -0.30 -9.54
C PHE A 311 14.80 -0.35 -9.85
N MET A 312 15.57 -1.08 -9.06
CA MET A 312 17.02 -1.19 -9.21
C MET A 312 17.47 -2.65 -9.24
N LEU A 313 18.51 -2.93 -10.02
CA LEU A 313 19.31 -4.15 -9.94
C LEU A 313 20.72 -3.78 -9.51
N GLU A 314 21.25 -4.48 -8.53
CA GLU A 314 22.63 -4.38 -8.09
C GLU A 314 23.38 -5.62 -8.60
N LYS A 315 24.52 -5.40 -9.26
CA LYS A 315 25.40 -6.46 -9.78
C LYS A 315 26.83 -5.93 -9.90
N ASP A 316 27.80 -6.73 -9.49
CA ASP A 316 29.24 -6.44 -9.60
C ASP A 316 29.65 -5.06 -9.04
N GLY A 317 29.05 -4.64 -7.91
CA GLY A 317 29.30 -3.33 -7.27
C GLY A 317 28.63 -2.13 -7.96
N THR A 318 27.87 -2.35 -9.05
CA THR A 318 27.14 -1.30 -9.78
C THR A 318 25.63 -1.40 -9.56
N ARG A 319 24.98 -0.27 -9.25
CA ARG A 319 23.53 -0.13 -9.17
C ARG A 319 22.98 0.39 -10.50
N TYR A 320 22.15 -0.42 -11.14
CA TYR A 320 21.40 -0.10 -12.35
C TYR A 320 19.97 0.27 -11.98
N VAL A 321 19.54 1.50 -12.31
CA VAL A 321 18.20 2.02 -12.03
C VAL A 321 17.38 2.02 -13.31
N TYR A 322 16.18 1.45 -13.23
CA TYR A 322 15.22 1.32 -14.33
C TYR A 322 13.93 2.05 -13.99
N LYS A 323 13.31 2.67 -15.00
CA LYS A 323 12.00 3.30 -14.88
C LYS A 323 10.96 2.54 -15.72
N VAL A 324 9.86 2.15 -15.11
CA VAL A 324 8.77 1.39 -15.75
C VAL A 324 8.13 2.22 -16.87
N PHE A 325 7.99 1.62 -18.05
CA PHE A 325 7.26 2.22 -19.17
C PHE A 325 6.09 1.37 -19.67
N GLU A 326 6.08 0.06 -19.39
CA GLU A 326 5.07 -0.88 -19.86
C GLU A 326 4.67 -1.89 -18.76
N LYS A 327 3.38 -2.22 -18.67
CA LYS A 327 2.83 -3.31 -17.86
C LYS A 327 1.75 -4.04 -18.66
N LYS A 328 1.86 -5.36 -18.78
CA LYS A 328 0.91 -6.21 -19.53
C LYS A 328 0.72 -7.58 -18.87
N ILE A 329 -0.35 -8.27 -19.27
CA ILE A 329 -0.61 -9.67 -18.94
C ILE A 329 -0.57 -10.47 -20.25
N ILE A 330 0.16 -11.58 -20.28
CA ILE A 330 0.38 -12.42 -21.46
C ILE A 330 0.12 -13.91 -21.17
N PRO A 331 -0.21 -14.74 -22.17
CA PRO A 331 -0.17 -16.19 -22.01
C PRO A 331 1.29 -16.66 -21.79
N PRO A 332 1.51 -17.78 -21.09
CA PRO A 332 2.87 -18.30 -20.84
C PRO A 332 3.58 -18.76 -22.11
N THR A 333 2.87 -18.98 -23.22
CA THR A 333 3.47 -19.33 -24.53
C THR A 333 4.02 -18.12 -25.29
N ASP A 334 3.79 -16.88 -24.83
CA ASP A 334 4.36 -15.68 -25.45
C ASP A 334 5.81 -15.47 -25.00
N LEU A 335 6.74 -16.05 -25.77
CA LEU A 335 8.18 -15.90 -25.55
C LEU A 335 8.72 -14.56 -26.08
N SER A 336 7.91 -13.69 -26.72
CA SER A 336 8.39 -12.44 -27.32
C SER A 336 8.95 -11.46 -26.29
N VAL A 337 8.49 -11.54 -25.03
CA VAL A 337 8.96 -10.74 -23.90
C VAL A 337 10.39 -11.05 -23.45
N LEU A 338 11.00 -12.11 -23.98
CA LEU A 338 12.43 -12.40 -23.83
C LEU A 338 13.29 -11.65 -24.86
N GLY A 339 12.67 -11.04 -25.88
CA GLY A 339 13.33 -10.31 -26.95
C GLY A 339 13.76 -8.89 -26.57
N ASN A 340 14.57 -8.27 -27.43
CA ASN A 340 15.09 -6.91 -27.23
C ASN A 340 14.09 -5.81 -27.61
N HIS A 341 13.85 -4.86 -26.72
CA HIS A 341 12.98 -3.70 -26.95
C HIS A 341 13.69 -2.59 -27.76
N SER A 342 13.65 -2.70 -29.10
CA SER A 342 13.96 -1.60 -30.04
C SER A 342 15.27 -0.82 -29.78
N GLY A 343 16.35 -1.53 -29.42
CA GLY A 343 17.68 -0.94 -29.19
C GLY A 343 17.88 -0.26 -27.82
N LYS A 344 16.87 -0.28 -26.95
CA LYS A 344 16.97 0.14 -25.55
C LYS A 344 17.65 -0.93 -24.70
N SER A 345 18.33 -0.51 -23.62
CA SER A 345 18.61 -1.43 -22.49
C SER A 345 17.42 -1.43 -21.53
N THR A 346 16.83 -2.60 -21.37
CA THR A 346 15.60 -2.80 -20.58
C THR A 346 15.76 -3.96 -19.59
N VAL A 347 14.95 -3.94 -18.54
CA VAL A 347 14.70 -5.11 -17.70
C VAL A 347 13.22 -5.45 -17.77
N THR A 348 12.92 -6.72 -17.98
CA THR A 348 11.57 -7.28 -17.91
C THR A 348 11.42 -8.11 -16.63
N LEU A 349 10.56 -7.65 -15.72
CA LEU A 349 10.18 -8.38 -14.51
C LEU A 349 8.95 -9.26 -14.82
N ILE A 350 9.05 -10.57 -14.59
CA ILE A 350 8.01 -11.55 -14.92
C ILE A 350 7.56 -12.33 -13.67
N THR A 351 6.25 -12.45 -13.49
CA THR A 351 5.65 -13.35 -12.50
C THR A 351 4.33 -13.93 -12.99
N CYS A 352 3.73 -14.86 -12.25
CA CYS A 352 2.42 -15.44 -12.62
C CYS A 352 1.25 -14.54 -12.21
N ASP A 353 0.21 -14.51 -13.05
CA ASP A 353 -1.02 -13.77 -12.80
C ASP A 353 -2.27 -14.61 -13.13
N PRO A 354 -3.30 -14.63 -12.25
CA PRO A 354 -3.30 -14.12 -10.87
C PRO A 354 -2.29 -14.85 -9.95
N PRO A 355 -1.92 -14.26 -8.80
CA PRO A 355 -1.04 -14.90 -7.81
C PRO A 355 -1.46 -16.32 -7.42
N GLY A 356 -0.49 -17.23 -7.31
CA GLY A 356 -0.70 -18.65 -7.02
C GLY A 356 -1.22 -19.49 -8.19
N THR A 357 -1.55 -18.89 -9.34
CA THR A 357 -1.88 -19.62 -10.58
C THR A 357 -0.65 -19.77 -11.48
N SER A 358 -0.84 -20.39 -12.65
CA SER A 358 0.13 -20.48 -13.75
C SER A 358 -0.44 -20.07 -15.11
N ILE A 359 -1.68 -19.55 -15.16
CA ILE A 359 -2.46 -19.38 -16.41
C ILE A 359 -1.95 -18.26 -17.31
N ASN A 360 -1.49 -17.15 -16.74
CA ASN A 360 -0.87 -16.03 -17.45
C ASN A 360 0.46 -15.65 -16.77
N ARG A 361 1.17 -14.71 -17.37
CA ARG A 361 2.25 -13.96 -16.71
C ARG A 361 1.91 -12.47 -16.67
N LEU A 362 2.11 -11.86 -15.51
CA LEU A 362 2.26 -10.41 -15.40
C LEU A 362 3.70 -10.06 -15.81
N VAL A 363 3.81 -9.05 -16.67
CA VAL A 363 5.05 -8.54 -17.23
C VAL A 363 5.13 -7.04 -16.97
N VAL A 364 6.22 -6.59 -16.36
CA VAL A 364 6.53 -5.16 -16.15
C VAL A 364 7.89 -4.87 -16.78
N VAL A 365 7.95 -3.89 -17.69
CA VAL A 365 9.18 -3.53 -18.42
C VAL A 365 9.67 -2.16 -17.98
N GLY A 366 10.94 -2.09 -17.57
CA GLY A 366 11.65 -0.86 -17.23
C GLY A 366 12.78 -0.56 -18.21
N GLU A 367 12.99 0.72 -18.49
CA GLU A 367 14.09 1.26 -19.30
C GLU A 367 15.18 1.81 -18.38
N GLN A 368 16.45 1.53 -18.69
CA GLN A 368 17.58 1.95 -17.87
C GLN A 368 17.74 3.48 -17.90
N ILE A 369 17.75 4.11 -16.72
CA ILE A 369 17.97 5.55 -16.54
C ILE A 369 19.32 5.88 -15.87
N SER A 370 19.90 4.94 -15.12
CA SER A 370 21.24 5.09 -14.52
C SER A 370 21.93 3.72 -14.38
N PRO A 371 23.25 3.59 -14.58
CA PRO A 371 24.12 4.54 -15.28
C PRO A 371 23.63 4.77 -16.72
N SER A 372 24.18 5.77 -17.43
CA SER A 372 23.73 6.09 -18.79
C SER A 372 23.83 4.88 -19.73
N PRO A 373 22.72 4.40 -20.35
CA PRO A 373 22.72 3.18 -21.16
C PRO A 373 23.53 3.31 -22.46
N ALA A 374 23.97 4.51 -22.84
CA ALA A 374 24.92 4.71 -23.93
C ALA A 374 26.26 3.98 -23.69
N ASN A 375 26.65 3.85 -22.41
CA ASN A 375 27.91 3.22 -21.98
C ASN A 375 27.80 1.68 -21.85
N ASN A 376 26.61 1.11 -22.04
CA ASN A 376 26.39 -0.33 -21.89
C ASN A 376 27.18 -1.14 -22.93
N VAL A 377 27.75 -2.26 -22.50
CA VAL A 377 28.56 -3.15 -23.35
C VAL A 377 27.67 -3.98 -24.28
N ALA A 378 28.25 -4.54 -25.35
CA ALA A 378 27.55 -5.55 -26.14
C ALA A 378 27.24 -6.78 -25.26
N SER A 379 26.06 -7.39 -25.42
CA SER A 379 25.71 -8.55 -24.60
C SER A 379 26.64 -9.73 -24.86
N SER A 380 27.02 -10.41 -23.78
CA SER A 380 27.81 -11.64 -23.81
C SER A 380 27.03 -12.84 -24.37
N VAL A 381 25.69 -12.76 -24.40
CA VAL A 381 24.82 -13.84 -24.88
C VAL A 381 24.72 -13.84 -26.40
N LYS A 382 25.40 -14.80 -27.05
CA LYS A 382 25.18 -15.12 -28.47
C LYS A 382 23.74 -15.58 -28.70
N GLN A 383 23.04 -14.95 -29.65
CA GLN A 383 21.65 -15.26 -29.99
C GLN A 383 21.41 -16.67 -30.58
N GLU A 384 22.47 -17.44 -30.84
CA GLU A 384 22.40 -18.79 -31.42
C GLU A 384 21.75 -19.82 -30.47
N THR A 385 21.82 -19.60 -29.15
CA THR A 385 21.28 -20.52 -28.13
C THR A 385 19.75 -20.49 -27.99
N ALA A 386 19.07 -19.52 -28.61
CA ALA A 386 17.60 -19.39 -28.61
C ALA A 386 16.85 -20.56 -29.29
N LYS A 387 17.57 -21.58 -29.79
CA LYS A 387 17.03 -22.83 -30.35
C LYS A 387 16.90 -23.96 -29.32
N GLN A 388 17.25 -23.76 -28.05
CA GLN A 388 16.86 -24.71 -27.00
C GLN A 388 15.36 -24.58 -26.72
N SER A 389 14.63 -25.66 -27.00
CA SER A 389 13.16 -25.68 -27.12
C SER A 389 12.44 -25.56 -25.78
N THR A 390 12.31 -24.34 -25.29
CA THR A 390 11.29 -23.98 -24.30
C THR A 390 10.01 -23.59 -25.05
N THR A 391 8.88 -24.22 -24.73
CA THR A 391 7.57 -23.95 -25.38
C THR A 391 6.76 -22.88 -24.63
N ALA A 392 7.17 -22.55 -23.40
CA ALA A 392 6.52 -21.58 -22.53
C ALA A 392 7.50 -20.99 -21.50
N LEU A 393 7.16 -19.80 -21.00
CA LEU A 393 7.81 -19.12 -19.89
C LEU A 393 7.64 -19.92 -18.58
N PRO A 394 8.69 -20.00 -17.73
CA PRO A 394 8.67 -20.73 -16.47
C PRO A 394 7.45 -20.48 -15.59
N SER A 395 7.05 -21.50 -14.83
CA SER A 395 5.79 -21.50 -14.07
C SER A 395 5.96 -21.11 -12.60
N ASN A 396 4.89 -21.29 -11.81
CA ASN A 396 4.89 -21.11 -10.37
C ASN A 396 5.08 -22.47 -9.68
N SER A 397 5.74 -22.51 -8.52
CA SER A 397 6.00 -23.77 -7.81
C SER A 397 4.68 -24.50 -7.50
N PRO A 398 4.55 -25.82 -7.83
CA PRO A 398 3.26 -26.50 -7.86
C PRO A 398 2.45 -26.36 -6.57
N SER A 399 1.16 -26.08 -6.73
CA SER A 399 0.23 -25.93 -5.60
C SER A 399 0.20 -27.17 -4.72
N LEU A 400 -0.07 -27.00 -3.42
CA LEU A 400 -0.17 -28.11 -2.47
C LEU A 400 -1.22 -29.15 -2.90
N TRP A 401 -2.34 -28.72 -3.50
CA TRP A 401 -3.36 -29.61 -4.05
C TRP A 401 -2.84 -30.44 -5.22
N SER A 402 -2.17 -29.83 -6.20
CA SER A 402 -1.51 -30.58 -7.30
C SER A 402 -0.41 -31.51 -6.82
N ARG A 403 0.24 -31.23 -5.68
CA ARG A 403 1.29 -32.10 -5.09
C ARG A 403 0.73 -33.28 -4.27
N ILE A 404 -0.56 -33.26 -3.91
CA ILE A 404 -1.23 -34.34 -3.17
C ILE A 404 -2.14 -35.18 -4.08
N PHE A 405 -2.73 -34.57 -5.12
CA PHE A 405 -3.76 -35.19 -5.97
C PHE A 405 -3.38 -35.27 -7.46
N GLY A 406 -2.17 -34.86 -7.85
CA GLY A 406 -1.68 -34.84 -9.24
C GLY A 406 -0.45 -35.71 -9.48
N GLY A 407 -0.44 -36.92 -8.91
CA GLY A 407 0.58 -37.96 -9.12
C GLY A 407 0.04 -39.13 -9.93
#